data_AF-A0A0F9BSM4-F1
#
_entry.id   AF-A0A0F9BSM4-F1
#
_cell.length_a   1.000
_cell.length_b   1.000
_cell.length_c   1.000
_cell.angle_alpha   90.00
_cell.angle_beta   90.00
_cell.angle_gamma   90.00
#
_symmetry.space_group_name_H-M   'P 1'
#
loop_
_entity.id
_entity.type
_entity.pdbx_description
1 polymer ?
#
loop_
_entity_poly.entity_id
_entity_poly.type
_entity_poly.pdbx_seq_one_letter_code
_entity_poly.pdbx_strand_id
1 'polypeptide(L)' 'MKSVVDMGIHEKTAILASILVPKTLGMLKYMNSSAAGVNVSENIIKEWKKRAHQRATTKNKLQKIKLKRASKSPWN' A
#
# COMPACT_ATOMS: atom_id res chain seq x y z
N MET A 1 -0.58 24.01 5.14
CA MET A 1 -1.78 24.80 4.83
C MET A 1 -1.71 26.22 5.41
N LYS A 2 -1.39 26.41 6.70
CA LYS A 2 -1.28 27.75 7.29
C LYS A 2 -0.36 28.70 6.52
N SER A 3 0.85 28.25 6.15
CA SER A 3 1.77 29.07 5.34
C SER A 3 1.17 29.52 4.01
N VAL A 4 0.42 28.65 3.34
CA VAL A 4 -0.26 28.93 2.06
C VAL A 4 -1.39 29.94 2.26
N VAL A 5 -2.08 29.90 3.41
CA VAL A 5 -3.08 30.88 3.81
C VAL A 5 -2.44 32.24 4.11
N ASP A 6 -1.39 32.24 4.93
CA ASP A 6 -0.65 33.46 5.32
C ASP A 6 -0.07 34.19 4.08
N MET A 7 0.27 33.45 3.01
CA MET A 7 0.73 34.01 1.72
C MET A 7 -0.42 34.48 0.80
N GLY A 8 -1.69 34.32 1.18
CA GLY A 8 -2.85 34.68 0.36
C GLY A 8 -3.03 33.83 -0.91
N ILE A 9 -2.32 32.71 -1.05
CA ILE A 9 -2.34 31.89 -2.30
C ILE A 9 -3.71 31.27 -2.54
N HIS A 10 -4.35 30.80 -1.46
CA HIS A 10 -5.67 30.18 -1.50
C HIS A 10 -6.79 31.09 -2.03
N GLU A 11 -6.62 32.42 -2.02
CA GLU A 11 -7.56 33.40 -2.56
C GLU A 11 -7.41 33.58 -4.07
N LYS A 12 -6.20 33.32 -4.59
CA LYS A 12 -5.85 33.55 -6.01
C LYS A 12 -6.05 32.33 -6.89
N THR A 13 -6.05 31.13 -6.29
CA THR A 13 -6.21 29.87 -7.02
C THR A 13 -6.77 28.77 -6.13
N ALA A 14 -7.51 27.84 -6.74
CA ALA A 14 -7.91 26.62 -6.08
C ALA A 14 -6.69 25.74 -5.78
N ILE A 15 -6.70 25.09 -4.60
CA ILE A 15 -5.67 24.14 -4.16
C ILE A 15 -6.30 22.75 -4.13
N LEU A 16 -5.83 21.87 -5.01
CA LEU A 16 -6.36 20.52 -5.15
C LEU A 16 -5.55 19.54 -4.31
N ALA A 17 -6.21 18.91 -3.33
CA ALA A 17 -5.63 17.83 -2.57
C ALA A 17 -5.85 16.50 -3.32
N SER A 18 -4.76 15.88 -3.77
CA SER A 18 -4.80 14.55 -4.38
C SER A 18 -4.79 13.45 -3.33
N ILE A 19 -5.60 12.40 -3.53
CA ILE A 19 -5.55 11.18 -2.73
C ILE A 19 -4.90 10.07 -3.57
N LEU A 20 -3.82 9.49 -3.05
CA LEU A 20 -3.13 8.37 -3.69
C LEU A 20 -3.33 7.10 -2.85
N VAL A 21 -3.84 6.04 -3.47
CA VAL A 21 -3.97 4.72 -2.84
C VAL A 21 -2.80 3.82 -3.27
N PRO A 22 -1.83 3.53 -2.40
CA PRO A 22 -0.71 2.66 -2.74
C PRO A 22 -1.20 1.24 -3.02
N LYS A 23 -0.53 0.51 -3.92
CA LYS A 23 -0.87 -0.89 -4.27
C LYS A 23 0.04 -1.92 -3.62
N THR A 24 1.29 -1.54 -3.33
CA THR A 24 2.31 -2.47 -2.82
C THR A 24 3.10 -1.84 -1.68
N LEU A 25 3.69 -2.68 -0.82
CA LEU A 25 4.63 -2.24 0.20
C LEU A 25 5.88 -1.57 -0.41
N GLY A 26 6.31 -2.05 -1.58
CA GLY A 26 7.45 -1.45 -2.30
C GLY A 26 7.19 0.01 -2.68
N MET A 27 5.96 0.31 -3.13
CA MET A 27 5.56 1.68 -3.48
C MET A 27 5.64 2.62 -2.28
N LEU A 28 5.15 2.20 -1.10
CA LEU A 28 5.24 3.00 0.12
C LEU A 28 6.70 3.27 0.54
N LYS A 29 7.57 2.26 0.44
CA LYS A 29 8.99 2.43 0.75
C LYS A 29 9.67 3.41 -0.21
N TYR A 30 9.38 3.27 -1.51
CA TYR A 30 9.91 4.15 -2.54
C TYR A 30 9.45 5.60 -2.32
N MET A 31 8.16 5.82 -2.03
CA MET A 31 7.63 7.15 -1.74
C MET A 31 8.34 7.79 -0.55
N ASN A 32 8.63 7.03 0.50
CA ASN A 32 9.33 7.56 1.67
C ASN A 32 10.81 7.85 1.42
N SER A 33 11.49 7.04 0.60
CA SER A 33 12.95 7.16 0.42
C SER A 33 13.36 8.06 -0.74
N SER A 34 12.50 8.22 -1.75
CA SER A 34 12.89 8.77 -3.06
C SER A 34 11.98 9.87 -3.59
N ALA A 35 10.73 9.99 -3.12
CA ALA A 35 9.83 11.02 -3.60
C ALA A 35 10.03 12.32 -2.80
N ALA A 36 10.49 13.38 -3.48
CA ALA A 36 10.72 14.67 -2.86
C ALA A 36 9.44 15.26 -2.25
N GLY A 37 9.54 15.74 -1.01
CA GLY A 37 8.42 16.36 -0.30
C GLY A 37 7.35 15.38 0.22
N VAL A 38 7.58 14.06 0.10
CA VAL A 38 6.67 13.04 0.61
C VAL A 38 7.31 12.34 1.82
N ASN A 39 6.57 12.27 2.92
CA ASN A 39 6.97 11.52 4.10
C ASN A 39 5.87 10.50 4.45
N VAL A 40 6.24 9.24 4.60
CA VAL A 40 5.33 8.16 4.97
C VAL A 40 5.72 7.66 6.35
N SER A 41 4.77 7.74 7.29
CA SER A 41 4.99 7.25 8.65
C SER A 41 5.43 5.77 8.68
N GLU A 42 6.49 5.48 9.44
CA GLU A 42 7.02 4.12 9.61
C GLU A 42 5.98 3.13 10.14
N ASN A 43 5.04 3.60 10.96
CA ASN A 43 3.93 2.79 11.49
C ASN A 43 3.06 2.22 10.35
N ILE A 44 2.81 3.03 9.30
CA ILE A 44 2.04 2.60 8.13
C ILE A 44 2.82 1.51 7.37
N ILE A 45 4.12 1.71 7.17
CA ILE A 45 4.99 0.76 6.48
C ILE A 45 5.04 -0.58 7.24
N LYS A 46 5.14 -0.52 8.58
CA LYS A 46 5.16 -1.71 9.46
C LYS A 46 3.86 -2.51 9.37
N GLU A 47 2.72 -1.84 9.45
CA GLU A 47 1.41 -2.49 9.31
C GLU A 47 1.19 -3.11 7.92
N TRP A 48 1.64 -2.42 6.88
CA TRP A 48 1.61 -2.96 5.52
C TRP A 48 2.50 -4.20 5.36
N LYS A 49 3.69 -4.21 5.96
CA LYS A 49 4.58 -5.37 5.96
C LYS A 49 3.92 -6.58 6.64
N LYS A 50 3.27 -6.36 7.79
CA LYS A 50 2.52 -7.39 8.51
C LYS A 50 1.40 -7.98 7.65
N ARG A 51 0.58 -7.13 7.02
CA ARG A 51 -0.53 -7.56 6.14
C ARG A 51 -0.03 -8.28 4.89
N ALA A 52 1.07 -7.82 4.28
CA ALA A 52 1.68 -8.48 3.13
C ALA A 52 2.12 -9.91 3.48
N HIS A 53 2.73 -10.11 4.65
CA HIS A 53 3.13 -11.43 5.14
C HIS A 53 1.90 -12.35 5.36
N GLN A 54 0.86 -11.85 6.04
CA GLN A 54 -0.38 -12.60 6.26
C GLN A 54 -1.07 -13.02 4.95
N ARG A 55 -1.05 -12.15 3.93
CA ARG A 55 -1.61 -12.46 2.62
C ARG A 55 -0.82 -13.56 1.91
N ALA A 56 0.51 -13.53 2.02
CA ALA A 56 1.37 -14.55 1.43
C ALA A 56 1.16 -15.93 2.10
N THR A 57 1.11 -15.99 3.44
CA THR A 57 0.88 -17.24 4.16
C THR A 57 -0.49 -17.85 3.81
N THR A 58 -1.52 -17.02 3.73
CA THR A 58 -2.88 -17.45 3.34
C THR A 58 -2.91 -18.02 1.93
N LYS A 59 -2.28 -17.35 0.95
CA LYS A 59 -2.18 -17.86 -0.43
C LYS A 59 -1.48 -19.22 -0.50
N ASN A 60 -0.36 -19.37 0.20
CA ASN A 60 0.38 -20.63 0.23
C ASN A 60 -0.45 -21.78 0.83
N LYS A 61 -1.21 -21.51 1.90
CA LYS A 61 -2.13 -22.49 2.50
C LYS A 61 -3.22 -22.91 1.52
N LEU A 62 -3.84 -21.95 0.84
CA LEU A 62 -4.88 -22.22 -0.16
C LEU A 62 -4.34 -23.01 -1.36
N GLN A 63 -3.13 -22.70 -1.83
CA GLN A 63 -2.48 -23.42 -2.92
C GLN A 63 -2.19 -24.88 -2.53
N LYS A 64 -1.69 -25.13 -1.32
CA LYS A 64 -1.51 -26.50 -0.79
C LYS A 64 -2.83 -27.27 -0.71
N ILE A 65 -3.92 -26.62 -0.29
CA ILE A 65 -5.25 -27.24 -0.24
C ILE A 65 -5.76 -27.59 -1.64
N LYS A 66 -5.60 -26.69 -2.62
CA LYS A 66 -5.97 -26.95 -4.01
C LYS A 66 -5.20 -28.13 -4.60
N LEU A 67 -3.88 -28.17 -4.40
CA LEU A 67 -3.03 -29.26 -4.86
C LEU A 67 -3.44 -30.61 -4.25
N LYS A 68 -3.69 -30.67 -2.94
CA LYS A 68 -4.17 -31.89 -2.26
C LYS A 68 -5.54 -32.36 -2.73
N ARG A 69 -6.40 -31.45 -3.20
CA ARG A 69 -7.72 -31.80 -3.76
C ARG A 69 -7.58 -32.33 -5.19
N ALA A 70 -6.75 -31.69 -6.01
CA ALA A 70 -6.48 -32.14 -7.36
C ALA A 70 -5.85 -33.55 -7.39
N SER A 71 -4.93 -33.84 -6.47
CA SER A 71 -4.29 -35.16 -6.36
C SER A 71 -5.22 -36.28 -5.85
N LYS A 72 -6.42 -35.95 -5.36
CA LYS A 72 -7.41 -36.90 -4.83
C LYS A 72 -8.62 -37.04 -5.76
N SER A 73 -8.62 -36.38 -6.92
CA SER A 73 -9.72 -36.47 -7.87
C SER A 73 -9.69 -37.84 -8.57
N PRO A 74 -10.79 -38.61 -8.55
CA PRO A 74 -10.83 -39.99 -9.08
C PRO A 74 -10.84 -40.08 -10.62
N TRP A 75 -10.59 -38.98 -11.32
CA TRP A 75 -10.64 -38.89 -12.79
C TRP A 75 -9.30 -38.49 -13.43
N ASN A 76 -8.18 -38.68 -12.70
CA ASN A 76 -6.81 -38.66 -13.24
C ASN A 76 -6.11 -39.98 -12.89
#